data_AF-A0A2J6HTK0-F1
#
_entry.id   AF-A0A2J6HTK0-F1
#
_cell.length_a   1.000
_cell.length_b   1.000
_cell.length_c   1.000
_cell.angle_alpha   90.00
_cell.angle_beta   90.00
_cell.angle_gamma   90.00
#
_symmetry.space_group_name_H-M   'P 1'
#
loop_
_entity.id
_entity.type
_entity.pdbx_description
1 polymer ?
#
loop_
_entity_poly.entity_id
_entity_poly.type
_entity_poly.pdbx_seq_one_letter_code
_entity_poly.pdbx_strand_id
1 'polypeptide(L)'
;MNNQRNKDLLLNLTGVFLLAVILLPAIWMFTGKQVVRPLDGAFVKSDKPNPRKFTYSGWFDGSFQSQFENSVNDHIGFHDFLVRFHNSLNYHLFESINAEGVIKGKQNQLFEYDYIRAMEGEDFLGEKILDRQIRRLRFLQKELKKYNTNLFLVFEPSKTRYFSELLPERYNVAHDNPVNYSVMLELCSKYDLDFIDLNAFFLQEKNRHEYPLYPQYGTHWSIYGMFQAMDTLTAFLRSETEISVPRFEITRIDETTLPRATDFDLGYLLNLLKNPKCEIMGYPRAEVKVEEGSQKPKVLAVGDSYYLNILNNRDLKELFSGHHFWYYNKHAYPDQYAKESLVADLDIKKELIEADIVLVTVTERFLYKNLWGFADDAFAAFSPVSASEPFVQAVNQVLSTDGWFSELIDDAKRMNMTLGELLEYHADYLVYQQDKDAYRRYHGPLALEKAIRADEKWFALVKEKAEKKGISVDEAVTADANYVFKNNYPDIFEEWQYKTNVRQQMLNDPQWLSDITAKARERYLTLEEMIELDADYLWSIRKSEN
;
A
#
# COMPACT_ATOMS: atom_id res chain seq x y z
N MET A 1 -62.19 9.97 -40.31
CA MET A 1 -61.16 9.12 -40.95
C MET A 1 -59.74 9.73 -40.91
N ASN A 2 -59.54 11.03 -41.13
CA ASN A 2 -58.18 11.64 -41.08
C ASN A 2 -57.48 11.58 -39.72
N ASN A 3 -58.22 11.66 -38.62
CA ASN A 3 -57.62 11.74 -37.28
C ASN A 3 -57.05 10.39 -36.78
N GLN A 4 -57.65 9.27 -37.21
CA GLN A 4 -57.15 7.92 -36.90
C GLN A 4 -55.88 7.63 -37.70
N ARG A 5 -55.92 7.93 -39.01
CA ARG A 5 -54.80 7.74 -39.94
C ARG A 5 -53.57 8.56 -39.55
N ASN A 6 -53.76 9.77 -39.02
CA ASN A 6 -52.67 10.60 -38.50
C ASN A 6 -52.08 10.06 -37.18
N LYS A 7 -52.90 9.47 -36.30
CA LYS A 7 -52.41 8.81 -35.08
C LYS A 7 -51.63 7.54 -35.40
N ASP A 8 -52.12 6.72 -36.33
CA ASP A 8 -51.44 5.50 -36.77
C ASP A 8 -50.12 5.84 -37.47
N LEU A 9 -50.09 6.90 -38.28
CA LEU A 9 -48.86 7.42 -38.89
C LEU A 9 -47.87 7.90 -37.82
N LEU A 10 -48.32 8.66 -36.82
CA LEU A 10 -47.48 9.15 -35.73
C LEU A 10 -46.92 7.99 -34.90
N LEU A 11 -47.76 6.98 -34.59
CA LEU A 11 -47.35 5.80 -33.84
C LEU A 11 -46.30 4.99 -34.61
N ASN A 12 -46.51 4.78 -35.91
CA ASN A 12 -45.55 4.07 -36.77
C ASN A 12 -44.24 4.85 -36.92
N LEU A 13 -44.30 6.18 -37.08
CA LEU A 13 -43.10 7.02 -37.11
C LEU A 13 -42.35 6.99 -35.79
N THR A 14 -43.07 6.99 -34.66
CA THR A 14 -42.47 6.85 -33.33
C THR A 14 -41.83 5.47 -33.16
N GLY A 15 -42.50 4.40 -33.60
CA GLY A 15 -41.97 3.04 -33.57
C GLY A 15 -40.71 2.88 -34.42
N VAL A 16 -40.71 3.41 -35.64
CA VAL A 16 -39.54 3.40 -36.54
C VAL A 16 -38.40 4.24 -35.96
N PHE A 17 -38.70 5.39 -35.36
CA PHE A 17 -37.70 6.22 -34.68
C PHE A 17 -37.07 5.48 -33.49
N LEU A 18 -37.88 4.86 -32.63
CA LEU A 18 -37.38 4.07 -31.50
C LEU A 18 -36.53 2.88 -31.97
N LEU A 19 -36.97 2.18 -33.02
CA LEU A 19 -36.19 1.09 -33.62
C LEU A 19 -34.86 1.60 -34.19
N ALA A 20 -34.87 2.74 -34.87
CA ALA A 20 -33.66 3.36 -35.41
C ALA A 20 -32.70 3.79 -34.31
N VAL A 21 -33.20 4.31 -33.18
CA VAL A 21 -32.38 4.66 -32.00
C VAL A 21 -31.76 3.41 -31.37
N ILE A 22 -32.50 2.30 -31.28
CA ILE A 22 -32.00 1.02 -30.76
C ILE A 22 -30.96 0.39 -31.69
N LEU A 23 -31.13 0.53 -33.01
CA LEU A 23 -30.23 -0.04 -34.01
C LEU A 23 -29.02 0.84 -34.33
N LEU A 24 -29.05 2.13 -33.96
CA LEU A 24 -27.97 3.09 -34.20
C LEU A 24 -26.61 2.63 -33.61
N PRO A 25 -26.52 2.12 -32.36
CA PRO A 25 -25.27 1.64 -31.78
C PRO A 25 -24.70 0.44 -32.53
N ALA A 26 -25.56 -0.47 -32.99
CA ALA A 26 -25.17 -1.65 -33.76
C ALA A 26 -24.68 -1.29 -35.17
N ILE A 27 -25.33 -0.35 -35.85
CA ILE A 27 -24.89 0.14 -37.18
C ILE A 27 -23.55 0.89 -37.06
N TRP A 28 -23.38 1.70 -36.03
CA TRP A 28 -22.15 2.48 -35.80
C TRP A 28 -20.96 1.60 -35.41
N MET A 29 -21.20 0.47 -34.72
CA MET A 29 -20.17 -0.53 -34.41
C MET A 29 -19.45 -1.06 -35.67
N PHE A 30 -20.17 -1.21 -36.80
CA PHE A 30 -19.60 -1.71 -38.06
C PHE A 30 -19.09 -0.63 -39.01
N THR A 31 -19.46 0.64 -38.80
CA THR A 31 -19.26 1.71 -39.80
C THR A 31 -18.54 2.97 -39.26
N GLY A 32 -18.48 3.15 -37.94
CA GLY A 32 -17.97 4.35 -37.30
C GLY A 32 -16.48 4.27 -36.97
N LYS A 33 -15.73 5.36 -37.27
CA LYS A 33 -14.47 5.64 -36.57
C LYS A 33 -14.81 6.04 -35.13
N GLN A 34 -14.04 5.59 -34.13
CA GLN A 34 -14.19 6.09 -32.76
C GLN A 34 -13.96 7.61 -32.74
N VAL A 35 -15.01 8.39 -32.45
CA VAL A 35 -14.94 9.87 -32.34
C VAL A 35 -14.93 10.34 -30.88
N VAL A 36 -15.16 9.44 -29.92
CA VAL A 36 -15.29 9.77 -28.49
C VAL A 36 -14.03 9.39 -27.74
N ARG A 37 -13.57 10.26 -26.83
CA ARG A 37 -12.43 10.00 -25.93
C ARG A 37 -12.73 8.75 -25.09
N PRO A 38 -11.78 7.80 -24.97
CA PRO A 38 -11.93 6.63 -24.09
C PRO A 38 -12.34 7.00 -22.66
N LEU A 39 -12.99 6.07 -21.97
CA LEU A 39 -13.23 6.22 -20.53
C LEU A 39 -11.89 6.20 -19.77
N ASP A 40 -11.79 7.07 -18.78
CA ASP A 40 -10.65 7.18 -17.88
C ASP A 40 -10.85 6.16 -16.72
N GLY A 41 -9.80 5.40 -16.38
CA GLY A 41 -9.84 4.34 -15.37
C GLY A 41 -9.09 3.07 -15.82
N ALA A 42 -8.86 2.14 -14.88
CA ALA A 42 -8.22 0.86 -15.16
C ALA A 42 -9.27 -0.17 -15.63
N PHE A 43 -9.53 -0.20 -16.94
CA PHE A 43 -10.41 -1.21 -17.55
C PHE A 43 -9.61 -2.11 -18.46
N VAL A 44 -9.66 -3.43 -18.22
CA VAL A 44 -9.20 -4.41 -19.20
C VAL A 44 -10.33 -4.59 -20.21
N LYS A 45 -10.21 -3.94 -21.37
CA LYS A 45 -11.16 -4.17 -22.47
C LYS A 45 -11.02 -5.61 -22.95
N SER A 46 -12.14 -6.29 -23.15
CA SER A 46 -12.15 -7.58 -23.84
C SER A 46 -11.60 -7.44 -25.27
N ASP A 47 -11.23 -8.57 -25.91
CA ASP A 47 -10.89 -8.57 -27.33
C ASP A 47 -12.06 -8.01 -28.16
N LYS A 48 -11.77 -7.46 -29.35
CA LYS A 48 -12.83 -7.09 -30.32
C LYS A 48 -13.67 -8.31 -30.73
N PRO A 49 -14.96 -8.11 -31.06
CA PRO A 49 -15.81 -9.20 -31.52
C PRO A 49 -15.22 -9.81 -32.77
N ASN A 50 -14.84 -11.09 -32.71
CA ASN A 50 -14.25 -11.80 -33.84
C ASN A 50 -15.20 -12.91 -34.31
N PRO A 51 -15.94 -12.69 -35.41
CA PRO A 51 -16.85 -13.68 -35.99
C PRO A 51 -16.16 -15.00 -36.36
N ARG A 52 -14.83 -15.00 -36.53
CA ARG A 52 -14.05 -16.22 -36.81
C ARG A 52 -13.91 -17.16 -35.61
N LYS A 53 -14.26 -16.72 -34.39
CA LYS A 53 -14.33 -17.59 -33.20
C LYS A 53 -15.65 -18.37 -33.13
N PHE A 54 -16.56 -18.20 -34.09
CA PHE A 54 -17.82 -18.96 -34.17
C PHE A 54 -17.54 -20.45 -34.40
N THR A 55 -18.13 -21.29 -33.55
CA THR A 55 -18.19 -22.74 -33.73
C THR A 55 -19.60 -23.23 -33.47
N TYR A 56 -20.02 -24.29 -34.16
CA TYR A 56 -21.35 -24.88 -33.96
C TYR A 56 -21.52 -25.42 -32.52
N SER A 57 -20.48 -25.99 -31.93
CA SER A 57 -20.51 -26.42 -30.52
C SER A 57 -20.71 -25.24 -29.57
N GLY A 58 -19.95 -24.16 -29.77
CA GLY A 58 -20.01 -22.95 -28.94
C GLY A 58 -21.34 -22.21 -29.02
N TRP A 59 -22.09 -22.37 -30.11
CA TRP A 59 -23.43 -21.80 -30.27
C TRP A 59 -24.47 -22.56 -29.43
N PHE A 60 -24.40 -23.89 -29.38
CA PHE A 60 -25.38 -24.70 -28.65
C PHE A 60 -25.09 -24.82 -27.15
N ASP A 61 -23.84 -24.61 -26.72
CA ASP A 61 -23.45 -24.60 -25.29
C ASP A 61 -23.46 -23.19 -24.65
N GLY A 62 -23.70 -22.13 -25.44
CA GLY A 62 -23.79 -20.75 -24.96
C GLY A 62 -22.46 -20.02 -24.83
N SER A 63 -21.32 -20.70 -24.99
CA SER A 63 -19.99 -20.10 -24.78
C SER A 63 -19.63 -19.03 -25.83
N PHE A 64 -20.13 -19.18 -27.07
CA PHE A 64 -19.97 -18.15 -28.10
C PHE A 64 -20.73 -16.88 -27.72
N GLN A 65 -21.97 -17.01 -27.24
CA GLN A 65 -22.82 -15.90 -26.84
C GLN A 65 -22.20 -15.15 -25.66
N SER A 66 -21.74 -15.84 -24.62
CA SER A 66 -21.10 -15.20 -23.46
C SER A 66 -19.82 -14.44 -23.83
N GLN A 67 -18.96 -15.02 -24.69
CA GLN A 67 -17.75 -14.33 -25.15
C GLN A 67 -18.07 -13.16 -26.09
N PHE A 68 -19.06 -13.32 -26.97
CA PHE A 68 -19.48 -12.30 -27.92
C PHE A 68 -20.21 -11.16 -27.23
N GLU A 69 -21.01 -11.42 -26.18
CA GLU A 69 -21.72 -10.42 -25.40
C GLU A 69 -20.77 -9.49 -24.64
N ASN A 70 -19.79 -10.04 -23.92
CA ASN A 70 -18.77 -9.21 -23.26
C ASN A 70 -17.99 -8.35 -24.26
N SER A 71 -17.63 -8.96 -25.39
CA SER A 71 -16.91 -8.30 -26.47
C SER A 71 -17.74 -7.21 -27.16
N VAL A 72 -19.04 -7.42 -27.37
CA VAL A 72 -19.95 -6.41 -27.93
C VAL A 72 -20.23 -5.31 -26.91
N ASN A 73 -20.41 -5.63 -25.63
CA ASN A 73 -20.65 -4.63 -24.59
C ASN A 73 -19.48 -3.63 -24.50
N ASP A 74 -18.24 -4.11 -24.59
CA ASP A 74 -17.05 -3.25 -24.55
C ASP A 74 -16.79 -2.45 -25.85
N HIS A 75 -17.46 -2.82 -26.96
CA HIS A 75 -17.23 -2.26 -28.29
C HIS A 75 -18.48 -1.70 -28.96
N ILE A 76 -19.63 -1.68 -28.27
CA ILE A 76 -20.87 -1.16 -28.82
C ILE A 76 -20.69 0.31 -29.18
N GLY A 77 -21.26 0.71 -30.32
CA GLY A 77 -21.15 2.09 -30.75
C GLY A 77 -21.72 3.04 -29.72
N PHE A 78 -21.06 4.18 -29.51
CA PHE A 78 -21.42 5.16 -28.48
C PHE A 78 -21.31 4.70 -27.02
N HIS A 79 -20.74 3.52 -26.70
CA HIS A 79 -20.56 3.04 -25.32
C HIS A 79 -20.02 4.13 -24.38
N ASP A 80 -18.83 4.66 -24.70
CA ASP A 80 -18.16 5.66 -23.87
C ASP A 80 -18.98 6.95 -23.75
N PHE A 81 -19.73 7.33 -24.80
CA PHE A 81 -20.63 8.48 -24.73
C PHE A 81 -21.84 8.21 -23.82
N LEU A 82 -22.46 7.03 -23.91
CA LEU A 82 -23.61 6.66 -23.10
C LEU A 82 -23.23 6.54 -21.62
N VAL A 83 -22.05 5.98 -21.32
CA VAL A 83 -21.50 5.97 -19.96
C VAL A 83 -21.28 7.39 -19.48
N ARG A 84 -20.62 8.25 -20.27
CA ARG A 84 -20.39 9.65 -19.87
C ARG A 84 -21.69 10.43 -19.70
N PHE A 85 -22.70 10.18 -20.54
CA PHE A 85 -24.03 10.77 -20.43
C PHE A 85 -24.74 10.31 -19.16
N HIS A 86 -24.76 9.01 -18.90
CA HIS A 86 -25.33 8.44 -17.68
C HIS A 86 -24.66 8.99 -16.42
N ASN A 87 -23.34 9.01 -16.37
CA ASN A 87 -22.57 9.59 -15.26
C ASN A 87 -22.86 11.09 -15.11
N SER A 88 -23.01 11.82 -16.22
CA SER A 88 -23.37 13.25 -16.18
C SER A 88 -24.77 13.47 -15.62
N LEU A 89 -25.75 12.64 -15.98
CA LEU A 89 -27.09 12.74 -15.39
C LEU A 89 -27.04 12.46 -13.89
N ASN A 90 -26.36 11.40 -13.46
CA ASN A 90 -26.23 11.06 -12.05
C ASN A 90 -25.54 12.16 -11.24
N TYR A 91 -24.45 12.71 -11.78
CA TYR A 91 -23.68 13.75 -11.12
C TYR A 91 -24.47 15.05 -10.91
N HIS A 92 -25.21 15.49 -11.94
CA HIS A 92 -25.90 16.78 -11.93
C HIS A 92 -27.32 16.72 -11.33
N LEU A 93 -28.04 15.61 -11.48
CA LEU A 93 -29.44 15.48 -11.04
C LEU A 93 -29.60 14.75 -9.70
N PHE A 94 -28.72 13.79 -9.41
CA PHE A 94 -28.87 12.91 -8.24
C PHE A 94 -27.71 13.03 -7.24
N GLU A 95 -26.77 13.95 -7.49
CA GLU A 95 -25.55 14.14 -6.70
C GLU A 95 -24.75 12.84 -6.46
N SER A 96 -24.88 11.88 -7.37
CA SER A 96 -24.28 10.54 -7.27
C SER A 96 -23.11 10.38 -8.25
N ILE A 97 -22.10 9.60 -7.85
CA ILE A 97 -20.90 9.31 -8.64
C ILE A 97 -20.86 7.81 -8.95
N ASN A 98 -20.61 7.49 -10.23
CA ASN A 98 -20.36 6.13 -10.71
C ASN A 98 -18.87 5.93 -10.99
N ALA A 99 -18.04 6.08 -9.96
CA ALA A 99 -16.60 5.86 -10.03
C ALA A 99 -16.18 5.16 -8.73
N GLU A 100 -15.62 3.95 -8.87
CA GLU A 100 -15.22 3.12 -7.75
C GLU A 100 -14.19 3.86 -6.87
N GLY A 101 -14.37 3.79 -5.56
CA GLY A 101 -13.51 4.45 -4.58
C GLY A 101 -13.64 5.98 -4.52
N VAL A 102 -14.36 6.65 -5.43
CA VAL A 102 -14.51 8.12 -5.42
C VAL A 102 -15.75 8.53 -4.64
N ILE A 103 -15.56 9.34 -3.60
CA ILE A 103 -16.62 9.86 -2.74
C ILE A 103 -16.85 11.35 -3.03
N LYS A 104 -18.10 11.69 -3.33
CA LYS A 104 -18.55 13.09 -3.43
C LYS A 104 -18.84 13.63 -2.04
N GLY A 105 -18.04 14.60 -1.60
CA GLY A 105 -18.32 15.40 -0.41
C GLY A 105 -19.18 16.63 -0.69
N LYS A 106 -19.38 17.40 0.37
CA LYS A 106 -20.02 18.72 0.32
C LYS A 106 -19.23 19.63 -0.61
N GLN A 107 -19.91 20.60 -1.22
CA GLN A 107 -19.31 21.57 -2.13
C GLN A 107 -18.58 20.92 -3.33
N ASN A 108 -19.00 19.71 -3.75
CA ASN A 108 -18.36 18.91 -4.81
C ASN A 108 -16.89 18.53 -4.55
N GLN A 109 -16.42 18.61 -3.31
CA GLN A 109 -15.09 18.13 -2.96
C GLN A 109 -15.01 16.62 -3.19
N LEU A 110 -14.04 16.14 -3.97
CA LEU A 110 -13.85 14.71 -4.18
C LEU A 110 -12.84 14.14 -3.19
N PHE A 111 -13.12 12.93 -2.72
CA PHE A 111 -12.26 12.14 -1.84
C PHE A 111 -12.07 10.74 -2.43
N GLU A 112 -10.99 10.08 -2.07
CA GLU A 112 -10.89 8.62 -2.21
C GLU A 112 -11.28 7.95 -0.91
N TYR A 113 -12.09 6.89 -1.00
CA TYR A 113 -12.57 6.13 0.14
C TYR A 113 -11.43 5.56 0.99
N ASP A 114 -10.30 5.18 0.39
CA ASP A 114 -9.15 4.66 1.12
C ASP A 114 -8.58 5.63 2.18
N TYR A 115 -8.59 6.95 1.91
CA TYR A 115 -8.19 7.92 2.93
C TYR A 115 -9.23 8.08 4.05
N ILE A 116 -10.53 7.91 3.72
CA ILE A 116 -11.61 7.92 4.71
C ILE A 116 -11.46 6.71 5.62
N ARG A 117 -11.30 5.52 5.03
CA ARG A 117 -11.07 4.25 5.72
C ARG A 117 -9.89 4.35 6.71
N ALA A 118 -8.77 4.92 6.27
CA ALA A 118 -7.59 5.11 7.11
C ALA A 118 -7.83 6.09 8.27
N MET A 119 -8.57 7.19 8.03
CA MET A 119 -8.95 8.14 9.06
C MET A 119 -9.93 7.54 10.09
N GLU A 120 -10.77 6.59 9.69
CA GLU A 120 -11.74 5.89 10.54
C GLU A 120 -11.14 4.71 11.33
N GLY A 121 -9.91 4.30 10.97
CA GLY A 121 -9.18 3.22 11.64
C GLY A 121 -9.58 1.82 11.19
N GLU A 122 -10.36 1.68 10.11
CA GLU A 122 -10.79 0.36 9.62
C GLU A 122 -9.62 -0.50 9.10
N ASP A 123 -8.51 0.13 8.71
CA ASP A 123 -7.27 -0.52 8.27
C ASP A 123 -6.15 -0.48 9.31
N PHE A 124 -6.48 -0.30 10.59
CA PHE A 124 -5.50 -0.28 11.67
C PHE A 124 -4.75 -1.62 11.77
N LEU A 125 -3.43 -1.59 11.56
CA LEU A 125 -2.59 -2.80 11.55
C LEU A 125 -2.40 -3.44 12.93
N GLY A 126 -2.68 -2.69 14.00
CA GLY A 126 -2.34 -3.09 15.35
C GLY A 126 -0.97 -2.56 15.79
N GLU A 127 -0.87 -2.25 17.08
CA GLU A 127 0.34 -1.63 17.65
C GLU A 127 1.60 -2.48 17.45
N LYS A 128 1.50 -3.82 17.50
CA LYS A 128 2.66 -4.72 17.36
C LYS A 128 3.38 -4.56 16.02
N ILE A 129 2.63 -4.43 14.92
CA ILE A 129 3.21 -4.27 13.58
C ILE A 129 3.83 -2.87 13.44
N LEU A 130 3.09 -1.84 13.85
CA LEU A 130 3.56 -0.44 13.78
C LEU A 130 4.77 -0.19 14.67
N ASP A 131 4.79 -0.73 15.89
CA ASP A 131 5.89 -0.64 16.85
C ASP A 131 7.16 -1.26 16.29
N ARG A 132 7.07 -2.47 15.70
CA ARG A 132 8.20 -3.11 15.02
C ARG A 132 8.74 -2.25 13.89
N GLN A 133 7.87 -1.70 13.05
CA GLN A 133 8.26 -0.86 11.92
C GLN A 133 9.04 0.38 12.38
N ILE A 134 8.50 1.15 13.33
CA ILE A 134 9.15 2.38 13.83
C ILE A 134 10.47 2.06 14.53
N ARG A 135 10.52 0.98 15.32
CA ARG A 135 11.76 0.51 15.95
C ARG A 135 12.83 0.14 14.93
N ARG A 136 12.47 -0.56 13.84
CA ARG A 136 13.38 -0.90 12.74
C ARG A 136 13.90 0.35 12.03
N LEU A 137 13.04 1.33 11.75
CA LEU A 137 13.49 2.63 11.21
C LEU A 137 14.45 3.36 12.15
N ARG A 138 14.21 3.32 13.47
CA ARG A 138 15.11 3.95 14.44
C ARG A 138 16.47 3.25 14.52
N PHE A 139 16.48 1.92 14.48
CA PHE A 139 17.70 1.15 14.32
C PHE A 139 18.45 1.58 13.05
N LEU A 140 17.74 1.70 11.91
CA LEU A 140 18.33 2.12 10.64
C LEU A 140 18.89 3.55 10.69
N GLN A 141 18.20 4.51 11.31
CA GLN A 141 18.73 5.86 11.54
C GLN A 141 20.09 5.82 12.23
N LYS A 142 20.19 5.04 13.31
CA LYS A 142 21.44 4.88 14.07
C LYS A 142 22.55 4.21 13.23
N GLU A 143 22.22 3.18 12.46
CA GLU A 143 23.20 2.47 11.63
C GLU A 143 23.66 3.30 10.43
N LEU A 144 22.76 3.96 9.73
CA LEU A 144 23.03 4.81 8.58
C LEU A 144 23.85 6.05 8.95
N LYS A 145 23.65 6.60 10.16
CA LYS A 145 24.44 7.73 10.65
C LYS A 145 25.95 7.43 10.71
N LYS A 146 26.35 6.16 10.88
CA LYS A 146 27.76 5.73 10.83
C LYS A 146 28.40 5.91 9.45
N TYR A 147 27.57 6.04 8.41
CA TYR A 147 27.97 6.25 7.02
C TYR A 147 27.67 7.69 6.55
N ASN A 148 27.34 8.61 7.46
CA ASN A 148 26.90 9.99 7.19
C ASN A 148 25.58 10.11 6.41
N THR A 149 24.81 9.03 6.31
CA THR A 149 23.47 9.05 5.74
C THR A 149 22.45 9.41 6.83
N ASN A 150 21.57 10.38 6.54
CA ASN A 150 20.46 10.75 7.41
C ASN A 150 19.18 10.07 6.92
N LEU A 151 18.37 9.46 7.79
CA LEU A 151 17.09 8.86 7.42
C LEU A 151 15.96 9.62 8.10
N PHE A 152 14.90 9.96 7.35
CA PHE A 152 13.72 10.63 7.88
C PHE A 152 12.44 9.94 7.41
N LEU A 153 11.48 9.78 8.33
CA LEU A 153 10.09 9.46 7.98
C LEU A 153 9.33 10.75 7.68
N VAL A 154 8.58 10.78 6.59
CA VAL A 154 7.81 11.93 6.13
C VAL A 154 6.34 11.53 6.02
N PHE A 155 5.51 12.01 6.95
CA PHE A 155 4.06 11.85 6.83
C PHE A 155 3.53 12.89 5.84
N GLU A 156 3.12 12.42 4.66
CA GLU A 156 2.53 13.26 3.63
C GLU A 156 1.09 13.65 4.00
N PRO A 157 0.60 14.80 3.52
CA PRO A 157 -0.69 15.32 3.94
C PRO A 157 -1.85 14.42 3.51
N SER A 158 -2.93 14.49 4.29
CA SER A 158 -4.17 13.75 4.08
C SER A 158 -5.29 14.71 3.69
N LYS A 159 -5.75 14.61 2.44
CA LYS A 159 -6.87 15.41 1.92
C LYS A 159 -8.14 15.25 2.75
N THR A 160 -8.41 14.01 3.18
CA THR A 160 -9.57 13.67 4.02
C THR A 160 -9.51 14.37 5.37
N ARG A 161 -8.34 14.40 6.03
CA ARG A 161 -8.17 15.16 7.27
C ARG A 161 -8.26 16.67 7.02
N TYR A 162 -7.64 17.15 5.94
CA TYR A 162 -7.64 18.57 5.58
C TYR A 162 -9.04 19.11 5.33
N PHE A 163 -9.94 18.33 4.73
CA PHE A 163 -11.32 18.70 4.44
C PHE A 163 -12.36 17.84 5.18
N SER A 164 -12.08 17.45 6.43
CA SER A 164 -12.96 16.57 7.21
C SER A 164 -14.38 17.13 7.36
N GLU A 165 -14.54 18.46 7.41
CA GLU A 165 -15.85 19.13 7.48
C GLU A 165 -16.70 18.97 6.20
N LEU A 166 -16.05 18.68 5.07
CA LEU A 166 -16.69 18.49 3.77
C LEU A 166 -17.05 17.03 3.49
N LEU A 167 -16.70 16.10 4.38
CA LEU A 167 -17.12 14.71 4.25
C LEU A 167 -18.65 14.57 4.36
N PRO A 168 -19.26 13.61 3.64
CA PRO A 168 -20.64 13.22 3.85
C PRO A 168 -20.91 12.80 5.31
N GLU A 169 -22.10 13.10 5.83
CA GLU A 169 -22.44 12.85 7.25
C GLU A 169 -22.30 11.38 7.68
N ARG A 170 -22.42 10.43 6.74
CA ARG A 170 -22.23 9.00 7.00
C ARG A 170 -20.81 8.61 7.43
N TYR A 171 -19.82 9.47 7.18
CA TYR A 171 -18.41 9.28 7.58
C TYR A 171 -18.04 10.13 8.80
N ASN A 172 -19.04 10.66 9.51
CA ASN A 172 -18.83 11.42 10.74
C ASN A 172 -18.59 10.45 11.91
N VAL A 173 -17.41 9.82 11.92
CA VAL A 173 -17.08 8.73 12.86
C VAL A 173 -16.54 9.30 14.17
N ALA A 174 -17.02 8.74 15.28
CA ALA A 174 -16.49 8.99 16.62
C ALA A 174 -15.04 8.50 16.71
N HIS A 175 -14.15 9.34 17.25
CA HIS A 175 -12.69 9.18 17.23
C HIS A 175 -12.12 8.13 18.21
N ASP A 176 -12.90 7.10 18.57
CA ASP A 176 -12.49 6.16 19.62
C ASP A 176 -11.63 5.00 19.10
N ASN A 177 -11.60 4.77 17.78
CA ASN A 177 -10.76 3.73 17.18
C ASN A 177 -9.31 4.21 17.04
N PRO A 178 -8.31 3.37 17.37
CA PRO A 178 -6.93 3.66 17.02
C PRO A 178 -6.75 3.70 15.50
N VAL A 179 -5.93 4.64 15.02
CA VAL A 179 -5.62 4.81 13.61
C VAL A 179 -4.12 4.74 13.38
N ASN A 180 -3.69 4.24 12.23
CA ASN A 180 -2.28 4.04 11.93
C ASN A 180 -1.47 5.34 12.10
N TYR A 181 -2.00 6.46 11.61
CA TYR A 181 -1.33 7.77 11.66
C TYR A 181 -1.00 8.24 13.09
N SER A 182 -1.98 8.27 14.00
CA SER A 182 -1.74 8.75 15.38
C SER A 182 -0.81 7.83 16.16
N VAL A 183 -1.01 6.51 16.03
CA VAL A 183 -0.17 5.51 16.71
C VAL A 183 1.27 5.59 16.20
N MET A 184 1.50 5.75 14.89
CA MET A 184 2.84 5.91 14.36
C MET A 184 3.52 7.20 14.84
N LEU A 185 2.81 8.33 14.94
CA LEU A 185 3.36 9.57 15.49
C LEU A 185 3.78 9.43 16.96
N GLU A 186 2.94 8.77 17.77
CA GLU A 186 3.25 8.45 19.17
C GLU A 186 4.48 7.55 19.27
N LEU A 187 4.58 6.52 18.42
CA LEU A 187 5.73 5.63 18.37
C LEU A 187 7.00 6.35 17.91
N CYS A 188 6.92 7.24 16.92
CA CYS A 188 8.05 8.04 16.48
C CYS A 188 8.60 8.89 17.64
N SER A 189 7.70 9.52 18.40
CA SER A 189 8.05 10.30 19.59
C SER A 189 8.63 9.41 20.70
N LYS A 190 8.03 8.25 20.95
CA LYS A 190 8.46 7.28 21.98
C LYS A 190 9.88 6.76 21.73
N TYR A 191 10.24 6.53 20.46
CA TYR A 191 11.53 5.97 20.07
C TYR A 191 12.55 7.00 19.61
N ASP A 192 12.21 8.30 19.67
CA ASP A 192 13.07 9.39 19.22
C ASP A 192 13.49 9.18 17.75
N LEU A 193 12.53 8.78 16.91
CA LEU A 193 12.72 8.68 15.46
C LEU A 193 12.65 10.09 14.87
N ASP A 194 13.62 10.46 14.04
CA ASP A 194 13.53 11.74 13.32
C ASP A 194 12.48 11.66 12.21
N PHE A 195 11.45 12.50 12.29
CA PHE A 195 10.36 12.56 11.32
C PHE A 195 9.87 13.99 11.09
N ILE A 196 9.15 14.20 9.98
CA ILE A 196 8.39 15.42 9.71
C ILE A 196 6.93 15.08 9.40
N ASP A 197 6.03 15.86 9.99
CA ASP A 197 4.59 15.73 9.77
C ASP A 197 4.08 16.87 8.87
N LEU A 198 4.07 16.61 7.56
CA LEU A 198 3.53 17.56 6.58
C LEU A 198 1.99 17.61 6.64
N ASN A 199 1.33 16.58 7.16
CA ASN A 199 -0.11 16.62 7.38
C ASN A 199 -0.46 17.66 8.46
N ALA A 200 0.25 17.67 9.58
CA ALA A 200 0.08 18.70 10.61
C ALA A 200 0.34 20.11 10.07
N PHE A 201 1.38 20.30 9.24
CA PHE A 201 1.64 21.56 8.56
C PHE A 201 0.46 22.01 7.69
N PHE A 202 -0.08 21.12 6.83
CA PHE A 202 -1.24 21.46 5.98
C PHE A 202 -2.46 21.85 6.81
N LEU A 203 -2.74 21.14 7.90
CA LEU A 203 -3.85 21.46 8.80
C LEU A 203 -3.70 22.84 9.46
N GLN A 204 -2.48 23.20 9.86
CA GLN A 204 -2.18 24.50 10.47
C GLN A 204 -2.26 25.66 9.47
N GLU A 205 -1.87 25.41 8.21
CA GLU A 205 -1.86 26.42 7.14
C GLU A 205 -3.16 26.50 6.35
N LYS A 206 -4.20 25.80 6.81
CA LYS A 206 -5.53 25.86 6.22
C LYS A 206 -6.05 27.31 6.18
N ASN A 207 -6.40 27.77 4.98
CA ASN A 207 -6.87 29.14 4.68
C ASN A 207 -5.83 30.26 4.88
N ARG A 208 -4.53 29.95 5.02
CA ARG A 208 -3.46 30.97 5.12
C ARG A 208 -2.78 31.29 3.81
N HIS A 209 -3.08 30.55 2.76
CA HIS A 209 -2.50 30.72 1.44
C HIS A 209 -3.50 31.29 0.45
N GLU A 210 -2.97 32.02 -0.54
CA GLU A 210 -3.75 32.61 -1.64
C GLU A 210 -4.37 31.55 -2.56
N TYR A 211 -3.65 30.44 -2.78
CA TYR A 211 -4.11 29.33 -3.63
C TYR A 211 -4.37 28.06 -2.81
N PRO A 212 -5.30 27.19 -3.25
CA PRO A 212 -5.63 25.96 -2.54
C PRO A 212 -4.42 25.02 -2.42
N LEU A 213 -4.17 24.49 -1.22
CA LEU A 213 -3.17 23.44 -0.98
C LEU A 213 -3.60 22.07 -1.50
N TYR A 214 -4.91 21.86 -1.64
CA TYR A 214 -5.52 20.68 -2.26
C TYR A 214 -6.52 21.12 -3.32
N PRO A 215 -6.57 20.44 -4.47
CA PRO A 215 -7.55 20.70 -5.50
C PRO A 215 -8.90 20.05 -5.17
N GLN A 216 -9.98 20.65 -5.63
CA GLN A 216 -11.34 20.11 -5.48
C GLN A 216 -11.50 18.69 -6.06
N TYR A 217 -10.95 18.44 -7.26
CA TYR A 217 -11.16 17.21 -8.04
C TYR A 217 -9.90 16.34 -8.22
N GLY A 218 -8.83 16.61 -7.47
CA GLY A 218 -7.62 15.77 -7.47
C GLY A 218 -7.38 15.12 -6.11
N THR A 219 -6.81 13.92 -6.05
CA THR A 219 -6.49 13.24 -4.79
C THR A 219 -5.21 13.76 -4.16
N HIS A 220 -4.24 14.14 -5.00
CA HIS A 220 -2.96 14.69 -4.58
C HIS A 220 -3.09 16.11 -4.03
N TRP A 221 -2.05 16.57 -3.31
CA TRP A 221 -1.86 18.01 -3.10
C TRP A 221 -1.92 18.76 -4.44
N SER A 222 -2.25 20.05 -4.40
CA SER A 222 -2.13 20.87 -5.60
C SER A 222 -0.65 21.04 -5.96
N ILE A 223 -0.36 21.41 -7.21
CA ILE A 223 1.03 21.79 -7.56
C ILE A 223 1.52 22.91 -6.63
N TYR A 224 0.69 23.90 -6.30
CA TYR A 224 1.04 24.92 -5.31
C TYR A 224 1.32 24.34 -3.92
N GLY A 225 0.48 23.43 -3.43
CA GLY A 225 0.64 22.76 -2.15
C GLY A 225 1.92 21.92 -2.06
N MET A 226 2.30 21.27 -3.16
CA MET A 226 3.59 20.58 -3.29
C MET A 226 4.78 21.53 -3.09
N PHE A 227 4.75 22.75 -3.65
CA PHE A 227 5.79 23.74 -3.42
C PHE A 227 5.86 24.17 -1.95
N GLN A 228 4.72 24.36 -1.29
CA GLN A 228 4.70 24.66 0.16
C GLN A 228 5.27 23.50 0.98
N ALA A 229 4.90 22.26 0.64
CA ALA A 229 5.44 21.06 1.28
C ALA A 229 6.97 20.95 1.11
N MET A 230 7.48 21.25 -0.08
CA MET A 230 8.91 21.20 -0.38
C MET A 230 9.72 22.31 0.28
N ASP A 231 9.16 23.51 0.42
CA ASP A 231 9.80 24.58 1.19
C ASP A 231 9.97 24.14 2.66
N THR A 232 8.88 23.66 3.26
CA THR A 232 8.87 23.13 4.63
C THR A 232 9.82 21.94 4.81
N LEU A 233 9.79 20.97 3.89
CA LEU A 233 10.68 19.80 3.94
C LEU A 233 12.15 20.19 3.84
N THR A 234 12.52 21.06 2.88
CA THR A 234 13.93 21.47 2.75
C THR A 234 14.39 22.33 3.94
N ALA A 235 13.49 23.11 4.55
CA ALA A 235 13.79 23.85 5.77
C ALA A 235 14.08 22.91 6.94
N PHE A 236 13.27 21.86 7.11
CA PHE A 236 13.49 20.80 8.08
C PHE A 236 14.81 20.05 7.82
N LEU A 237 15.10 19.65 6.57
CA LEU A 237 16.36 18.97 6.27
C LEU A 237 17.59 19.83 6.62
N ARG A 238 17.50 21.15 6.45
CA ARG A 238 18.57 22.08 6.88
C ARG A 238 18.66 22.24 8.40
N SER A 239 17.58 22.05 9.16
CA SER A 239 17.63 22.12 10.63
C SER A 239 18.14 20.84 11.25
N GLU A 240 17.78 19.69 10.67
CA GLU A 240 18.09 18.36 11.22
C GLU A 240 19.40 17.75 10.69
N THR A 241 20.01 18.37 9.66
CA THR A 241 21.26 17.88 9.08
C THR A 241 22.29 18.99 8.98
N GLU A 242 23.56 18.58 8.86
CA GLU A 242 24.66 19.50 8.53
C GLU A 242 24.69 19.85 7.03
N ILE A 243 23.72 19.34 6.25
CA ILE A 243 23.65 19.55 4.80
C ILE A 243 22.91 20.85 4.53
N SER A 244 23.62 21.80 3.91
CA SER A 244 23.03 23.06 3.43
C SER A 244 22.27 22.82 2.12
N VAL A 245 21.08 22.21 2.23
CA VAL A 245 20.19 21.97 1.07
C VAL A 245 19.81 23.29 0.41
N PRO A 246 19.97 23.45 -0.93
CA PRO A 246 19.61 24.67 -1.63
C PRO A 246 18.17 25.13 -1.38
N ARG A 247 17.93 26.42 -1.56
CA ARG A 247 16.59 27.00 -1.51
C ARG A 247 16.08 27.21 -2.93
N PHE A 248 14.78 27.24 -3.11
CA PHE A 248 14.17 27.74 -4.33
C PHE A 248 13.37 29.00 -4.01
N GLU A 249 13.22 29.86 -5.01
CA GLU A 249 12.33 31.02 -4.94
C GLU A 249 11.28 30.89 -6.03
N ILE A 250 10.01 31.08 -5.65
CA ILE A 250 8.91 31.16 -6.61
C ILE A 250 9.04 32.50 -7.34
N THR A 251 9.43 32.46 -8.61
CA THR A 251 9.60 33.66 -9.44
C THR A 251 8.31 34.11 -10.10
N ARG A 252 7.36 33.17 -10.29
CA ARG A 252 6.07 33.44 -10.93
C ARG A 252 5.03 32.41 -10.52
N ILE A 253 3.77 32.81 -10.47
CA ILE A 253 2.64 31.89 -10.35
C ILE A 253 1.72 32.06 -11.56
N ASP A 254 1.47 30.95 -12.26
CA ASP A 254 0.48 30.87 -13.35
C ASP A 254 -0.89 30.56 -12.76
N GLU A 255 -1.87 31.43 -12.97
CA GLU A 255 -3.24 31.20 -12.51
C GLU A 255 -4.14 30.65 -13.60
N THR A 256 -4.95 29.65 -13.27
CA THR A 256 -5.98 29.16 -14.20
C THR A 256 -7.07 28.38 -13.47
N THR A 257 -8.26 28.34 -14.06
CA THR A 257 -9.36 27.43 -13.67
C THR A 257 -9.31 26.11 -14.44
N LEU A 258 -8.28 25.90 -15.28
CA LEU A 258 -8.03 24.64 -15.99
C LEU A 258 -6.96 23.86 -15.23
N PRO A 259 -7.35 22.89 -14.39
CA PRO A 259 -6.41 22.15 -13.58
C PRO A 259 -5.41 21.37 -14.46
N ARG A 260 -4.18 21.24 -13.97
CA ARG A 260 -3.06 20.58 -14.66
C ARG A 260 -2.59 19.36 -13.87
N ALA A 261 -1.96 18.42 -14.56
CA ALA A 261 -1.36 17.23 -13.94
C ALA A 261 -2.36 16.47 -13.02
N THR A 262 -1.96 16.19 -11.79
CA THR A 262 -2.75 15.45 -10.79
C THR A 262 -3.85 16.28 -10.14
N ASP A 263 -3.96 17.59 -10.40
CA ASP A 263 -4.98 18.44 -9.78
C ASP A 263 -6.42 18.08 -10.19
N PHE A 264 -6.60 17.17 -11.16
CA PHE A 264 -7.90 16.71 -11.66
C PHE A 264 -8.00 15.19 -11.82
N ASP A 265 -7.11 14.41 -11.20
CA ASP A 265 -7.08 12.95 -11.42
C ASP A 265 -8.39 12.24 -11.06
N LEU A 266 -9.02 12.53 -9.91
CA LEU A 266 -10.34 12.01 -9.55
C LEU A 266 -11.43 12.54 -10.47
N GLY A 267 -11.30 13.79 -10.92
CA GLY A 267 -12.19 14.41 -11.89
C GLY A 267 -12.26 13.67 -13.22
N TYR A 268 -11.15 13.07 -13.67
CA TYR A 268 -11.14 12.22 -14.86
C TYR A 268 -11.93 10.94 -14.64
N LEU A 269 -11.82 10.30 -13.46
CA LEU A 269 -12.55 9.07 -13.12
C LEU A 269 -14.07 9.23 -13.14
N LEU A 270 -14.58 10.45 -12.92
CA LEU A 270 -16.02 10.73 -13.04
C LEU A 270 -16.58 10.43 -14.43
N ASN A 271 -15.73 10.45 -15.46
CA ASN A 271 -16.12 10.23 -16.85
C ASN A 271 -17.36 11.08 -17.22
N LEU A 272 -17.28 12.40 -17.06
CA LEU A 272 -18.38 13.30 -17.43
C LEU A 272 -18.30 13.69 -18.90
N LEU A 273 -19.43 14.15 -19.47
CA LEU A 273 -19.48 14.74 -20.82
C LEU A 273 -18.77 16.10 -20.86
N LYS A 274 -18.88 16.85 -19.77
CA LYS A 274 -18.21 18.12 -19.57
C LYS A 274 -17.68 18.18 -18.15
N ASN A 275 -16.41 18.53 -18.02
CA ASN A 275 -15.79 18.68 -16.71
C ASN A 275 -16.48 19.80 -15.92
N PRO A 276 -16.67 19.61 -14.60
CA PRO A 276 -17.18 20.66 -13.73
C PRO A 276 -16.22 21.86 -13.72
N LYS A 277 -16.77 23.01 -13.35
CA LYS A 277 -15.95 24.20 -13.11
C LYS A 277 -15.04 23.95 -11.93
N CYS A 278 -13.78 24.32 -12.07
CA CYS A 278 -12.79 24.29 -10.99
C CYS A 278 -12.57 25.70 -10.46
N GLU A 279 -12.14 25.78 -9.21
CA GLU A 279 -11.61 27.00 -8.60
C GLU A 279 -10.33 27.48 -9.29
N ILE A 280 -9.88 28.70 -8.97
CA ILE A 280 -8.60 29.22 -9.48
C ILE A 280 -7.48 28.49 -8.75
N MET A 281 -6.59 27.88 -9.53
CA MET A 281 -5.41 27.17 -9.04
C MET A 281 -4.14 27.95 -9.40
N GLY A 282 -3.17 27.95 -8.49
CA GLY A 282 -1.85 28.51 -8.70
C GLY A 282 -0.85 27.44 -9.17
N TYR A 283 -0.06 27.75 -10.19
CA TYR A 283 1.01 26.90 -10.71
C TYR A 283 2.35 27.64 -10.60
N PRO A 284 3.10 27.45 -9.50
CA PRO A 284 4.39 28.08 -9.33
C PRO A 284 5.40 27.69 -10.41
N ARG A 285 6.25 28.65 -10.75
CA ARG A 285 7.54 28.47 -11.41
C ARG A 285 8.60 28.95 -10.45
N ALA A 286 9.62 28.13 -10.25
CA ALA A 286 10.67 28.43 -9.29
C ALA A 286 12.06 28.29 -9.90
N GLU A 287 13.00 29.01 -9.30
CA GLU A 287 14.42 28.88 -9.60
C GLU A 287 15.16 28.46 -8.33
N VAL A 288 16.05 27.47 -8.45
CA VAL A 288 16.88 27.02 -7.33
C VAL A 288 18.06 27.98 -7.17
N LYS A 289 18.15 28.57 -5.98
CA LYS A 289 19.26 29.39 -5.53
C LYS A 289 20.26 28.52 -4.78
N VAL A 290 21.38 28.23 -5.43
CA VAL A 290 22.53 27.58 -4.79
C VAL A 290 23.38 28.69 -4.17
N GLU A 291 23.25 28.86 -2.85
CA GLU A 291 24.04 29.83 -2.09
C GLU A 291 25.47 29.31 -1.90
N GLU A 292 26.41 30.20 -1.57
CA GLU A 292 27.78 29.81 -1.25
C GLU A 292 27.78 28.88 -0.02
N GLY A 293 28.33 27.68 -0.18
CA GLY A 293 28.30 26.64 0.85
C GLY A 293 27.08 25.71 0.81
N SER A 294 26.10 25.93 -0.08
CA SER A 294 25.04 24.94 -0.33
C SER A 294 25.60 23.67 -0.99
N GLN A 295 25.07 22.53 -0.58
CA GLN A 295 25.38 21.22 -1.15
C GLN A 295 24.07 20.57 -1.59
N LYS A 296 23.99 20.17 -2.86
CA LYS A 296 22.88 19.38 -3.38
C LYS A 296 23.07 17.94 -2.88
N PRO A 297 22.23 17.41 -1.97
CA PRO A 297 22.42 16.05 -1.50
C PRO A 297 21.97 15.03 -2.54
N LYS A 298 22.55 13.84 -2.51
CA LYS A 298 22.01 12.64 -3.14
C LYS A 298 20.91 12.08 -2.26
N VAL A 299 19.68 12.10 -2.77
CA VAL A 299 18.49 11.62 -2.06
C VAL A 299 18.07 10.26 -2.59
N LEU A 300 17.84 9.33 -1.67
CA LEU A 300 17.07 8.13 -1.93
C LEU A 300 15.71 8.29 -1.26
N ALA A 301 14.64 8.31 -2.05
CA ALA A 301 13.29 8.39 -1.54
C ALA A 301 12.55 7.07 -1.76
N VAL A 302 11.91 6.57 -0.72
CA VAL A 302 10.97 5.45 -0.77
C VAL A 302 9.60 6.04 -0.53
N GLY A 303 8.70 5.96 -1.50
CA GLY A 303 7.41 6.64 -1.34
C GLY A 303 6.39 6.35 -2.41
N ASP A 304 5.30 7.10 -2.34
CA ASP A 304 4.12 6.94 -3.18
C ASP A 304 4.01 8.00 -4.28
N SER A 305 2.81 8.13 -4.85
CA SER A 305 2.54 9.04 -5.96
C SER A 305 2.70 10.53 -5.61
N TYR A 306 2.71 10.88 -4.32
CA TYR A 306 3.02 12.24 -3.86
C TYR A 306 4.49 12.58 -4.10
N TYR A 307 5.44 11.74 -3.67
CA TYR A 307 6.84 11.96 -4.00
C TYR A 307 7.11 11.89 -5.50
N LEU A 308 6.35 11.05 -6.23
CA LEU A 308 6.43 11.04 -7.70
C LEU A 308 6.05 12.39 -8.33
N ASN A 309 5.15 13.18 -7.72
CA ASN A 309 4.87 14.55 -8.18
C ASN A 309 6.07 15.48 -8.01
N ILE A 310 6.79 15.37 -6.89
CA ILE A 310 8.05 16.11 -6.64
C ILE A 310 9.08 15.71 -7.70
N LEU A 311 9.28 14.40 -7.90
CA LEU A 311 10.21 13.87 -8.89
C LEU A 311 9.84 14.31 -10.31
N ASN A 312 8.57 14.48 -10.65
CA ASN A 312 8.16 14.92 -11.98
C ASN A 312 8.20 16.44 -12.19
N ASN A 313 8.38 17.22 -11.12
CA ASN A 313 8.49 18.67 -11.21
C ASN A 313 9.92 19.09 -11.57
N ARG A 314 10.07 19.77 -12.72
CA ARG A 314 11.38 20.17 -13.25
C ARG A 314 12.12 21.18 -12.36
N ASP A 315 11.39 22.11 -11.76
CA ASP A 315 11.98 23.22 -11.00
C ASP A 315 12.55 22.70 -9.66
N LEU A 316 11.92 21.68 -9.06
CA LEU A 316 12.35 21.07 -7.79
C LEU A 316 13.46 20.04 -7.93
N LYS A 317 13.65 19.43 -9.10
CA LYS A 317 14.75 18.47 -9.37
C LYS A 317 16.13 19.06 -9.09
N GLU A 318 16.28 20.36 -9.28
CA GLU A 318 17.58 21.02 -9.12
C GLU A 318 18.01 21.16 -7.64
N LEU A 319 17.14 20.83 -6.67
CA LEU A 319 17.48 20.86 -5.25
C LEU A 319 18.49 19.76 -4.86
N PHE A 320 18.56 18.68 -5.64
CA PHE A 320 19.29 17.46 -5.30
C PHE A 320 20.27 17.10 -6.42
N SER A 321 21.37 16.42 -6.07
CA SER A 321 22.40 16.01 -7.04
C SER A 321 22.06 14.66 -7.70
N GLY A 322 21.21 13.87 -7.04
CA GLY A 322 20.62 12.63 -7.51
C GLY A 322 19.33 12.33 -6.75
N HIS A 323 18.36 11.74 -7.45
CA HIS A 323 17.08 11.25 -6.98
C HIS A 323 16.92 9.77 -7.33
N HIS A 324 17.29 8.90 -6.41
CA HIS A 324 16.91 7.49 -6.48
C HIS A 324 15.51 7.37 -5.88
N PHE A 325 14.53 6.94 -6.68
CA PHE A 325 13.16 6.81 -6.19
C PHE A 325 12.70 5.34 -6.21
N TRP A 326 12.43 4.80 -5.03
CA TRP A 326 11.85 3.47 -4.83
C TRP A 326 10.34 3.61 -4.67
N TYR A 327 9.64 3.52 -5.80
CA TYR A 327 8.19 3.63 -5.84
C TYR A 327 7.56 2.39 -5.20
N TYR A 328 6.85 2.61 -4.09
CA TYR A 328 6.25 1.56 -3.27
C TYR A 328 7.23 0.46 -2.85
N ASN A 329 8.52 0.79 -2.63
CA ASN A 329 9.60 -0.18 -2.37
C ASN A 329 9.66 -1.34 -3.38
N LYS A 330 9.15 -1.15 -4.61
CA LYS A 330 9.02 -2.21 -5.61
C LYS A 330 9.81 -1.87 -6.88
N HIS A 331 9.57 -0.70 -7.44
CA HIS A 331 10.23 -0.22 -8.65
C HIS A 331 11.24 0.86 -8.28
N ALA A 332 12.50 0.63 -8.60
CA ALA A 332 13.57 1.62 -8.45
C ALA A 332 13.76 2.38 -9.77
N TYR A 333 13.53 3.68 -9.72
CA TYR A 333 13.75 4.62 -10.81
C TYR A 333 15.05 5.40 -10.56
N PRO A 334 16.07 5.26 -11.43
CA PRO A 334 17.27 6.10 -11.35
C PRO A 334 16.98 7.54 -11.81
N ASP A 335 17.94 8.44 -11.60
CA ASP A 335 17.91 9.89 -11.92
C ASP A 335 17.33 10.25 -13.29
N GLN A 336 17.36 9.31 -14.24
CA GLN A 336 16.67 9.35 -15.52
C GLN A 336 16.14 7.95 -15.82
N TYR A 337 14.87 7.84 -16.27
CA TYR A 337 14.13 6.63 -16.66
C TYR A 337 14.80 5.77 -17.77
N ALA A 338 16.08 5.44 -17.65
CA ALA A 338 16.85 4.71 -18.64
C ALA A 338 16.62 3.19 -18.55
N LYS A 339 16.26 2.70 -17.35
CA LYS A 339 15.89 1.30 -17.11
C LYS A 339 15.07 1.17 -15.83
N GLU A 340 13.92 0.52 -15.91
CA GLU A 340 13.17 0.10 -14.74
C GLU A 340 13.92 -1.06 -14.07
N SER A 341 14.23 -0.91 -12.78
CA SER A 341 14.81 -1.95 -11.93
C SER A 341 13.85 -2.29 -10.80
N LEU A 342 13.86 -3.53 -10.34
CA LEU A 342 13.15 -3.91 -9.11
C LEU A 342 14.05 -3.66 -7.91
N VAL A 343 13.47 -3.18 -6.81
CA VAL A 343 14.22 -3.00 -5.55
C VAL A 343 14.79 -4.34 -5.05
N ALA A 344 14.06 -5.43 -5.27
CA ALA A 344 14.50 -6.79 -4.93
C ALA A 344 15.80 -7.23 -5.64
N ASP A 345 16.16 -6.59 -6.76
CA ASP A 345 17.40 -6.88 -7.50
C ASP A 345 18.58 -6.01 -7.04
N LEU A 346 18.37 -5.09 -6.09
CA LEU A 346 19.39 -4.15 -5.61
C LEU A 346 20.10 -4.65 -4.35
N ASP A 347 21.33 -4.19 -4.16
CA ASP A 347 22.01 -4.25 -2.86
C ASP A 347 21.48 -3.10 -1.99
N ILE A 348 20.43 -3.37 -1.22
CA ILE A 348 19.73 -2.39 -0.38
C ILE A 348 20.70 -1.66 0.54
N LYS A 349 21.64 -2.38 1.17
CA LYS A 349 22.63 -1.76 2.07
C LYS A 349 23.48 -0.76 1.32
N LYS A 350 24.01 -1.15 0.15
CA LYS A 350 24.84 -0.29 -0.68
C LYS A 350 24.09 0.97 -1.11
N GLU A 351 22.86 0.83 -1.61
CA GLU A 351 22.06 1.97 -2.07
C GLU A 351 21.79 2.97 -0.94
N LEU A 352 21.50 2.48 0.28
CA LEU A 352 21.24 3.34 1.43
C LEU A 352 22.50 4.08 1.91
N ILE A 353 23.66 3.41 2.03
CA ILE A 353 24.89 4.06 2.52
C ILE A 353 25.50 5.04 1.50
N GLU A 354 25.14 4.93 0.22
CA GLU A 354 25.59 5.85 -0.81
C GLU A 354 24.72 7.12 -0.91
N ALA A 355 23.59 7.18 -0.20
CA ALA A 355 22.74 8.37 -0.12
C ALA A 355 23.21 9.30 1.00
N ASP A 356 23.08 10.61 0.80
CA ASP A 356 23.29 11.58 1.89
C ASP A 356 22.04 11.66 2.78
N ILE A 357 20.87 11.53 2.15
CA ILE A 357 19.55 11.57 2.80
C ILE A 357 18.66 10.45 2.24
N VAL A 358 18.08 9.66 3.14
CA VAL A 358 17.01 8.70 2.85
C VAL A 358 15.69 9.27 3.35
N LEU A 359 14.72 9.41 2.46
CA LEU A 359 13.36 9.84 2.81
C LEU A 359 12.41 8.67 2.66
N VAL A 360 11.70 8.32 3.73
CA VAL A 360 10.59 7.39 3.66
C VAL A 360 9.32 8.22 3.70
N THR A 361 8.67 8.42 2.55
CA THR A 361 7.47 9.26 2.45
C THR A 361 6.23 8.40 2.27
N VAL A 362 5.17 8.75 2.99
CA VAL A 362 3.96 7.95 2.97
C VAL A 362 2.73 8.81 3.25
N THR A 363 1.73 8.69 2.40
CA THR A 363 0.40 9.20 2.67
C THR A 363 -0.40 8.30 3.59
N GLU A 364 -1.32 8.89 4.34
CA GLU A 364 -2.13 8.18 5.33
C GLU A 364 -2.83 6.92 4.77
N ARG A 365 -3.31 6.96 3.51
CA ARG A 365 -3.97 5.82 2.87
C ARG A 365 -3.09 4.58 2.72
N PHE A 366 -1.77 4.70 2.82
CA PHE A 366 -0.83 3.60 2.62
C PHE A 366 -0.11 3.19 3.90
N LEU A 367 -0.42 3.79 5.06
CA LEU A 367 0.20 3.37 6.32
C LEU A 367 -0.10 1.89 6.64
N TYR A 368 -1.27 1.39 6.24
CA TYR A 368 -1.60 -0.04 6.34
C TYR A 368 -0.74 -0.95 5.45
N LYS A 369 -0.04 -0.42 4.43
CA LYS A 369 0.87 -1.21 3.59
C LYS A 369 2.22 -1.47 4.26
N ASN A 370 2.37 -1.13 5.55
CA ASN A 370 3.58 -1.34 6.34
C ASN A 370 4.85 -0.80 5.62
N LEU A 371 4.77 0.42 5.07
CA LEU A 371 5.83 1.05 4.27
C LEU A 371 6.37 0.15 3.14
N TRP A 372 5.47 -0.68 2.60
CA TRP A 372 5.75 -1.65 1.53
C TRP A 372 6.92 -2.59 1.85
N GLY A 373 7.12 -2.91 3.12
CA GLY A 373 8.19 -3.79 3.60
C GLY A 373 9.57 -3.13 3.72
N PHE A 374 9.72 -1.85 3.35
CA PHE A 374 11.02 -1.18 3.31
C PHE A 374 11.79 -1.26 4.65
N ALA A 375 11.12 -0.96 5.77
CA ALA A 375 11.76 -0.99 7.08
C ALA A 375 12.29 -2.38 7.43
N ASP A 376 11.60 -3.43 6.99
CA ASP A 376 11.97 -4.82 7.25
C ASP A 376 13.14 -5.26 6.35
N ASP A 377 13.08 -4.93 5.06
CA ASP A 377 14.13 -5.24 4.09
C ASP A 377 15.44 -4.52 4.42
N ALA A 378 15.34 -3.22 4.74
CA ALA A 378 16.49 -2.44 5.17
C ALA A 378 17.04 -2.95 6.51
N PHE A 379 16.19 -3.28 7.48
CA PHE A 379 16.66 -3.88 8.74
C PHE A 379 17.45 -5.17 8.50
N ALA A 380 16.94 -6.08 7.65
CA ALA A 380 17.63 -7.32 7.29
C ALA A 380 18.96 -7.09 6.55
N ALA A 381 19.10 -5.97 5.83
CA ALA A 381 20.35 -5.61 5.17
C ALA A 381 21.44 -5.14 6.16
N PHE A 382 21.05 -4.63 7.34
CA PHE A 382 21.97 -4.13 8.38
C PHE A 382 22.09 -5.04 9.62
N SER A 383 21.17 -5.98 9.80
CA SER A 383 21.12 -6.93 10.92
C SER A 383 21.13 -8.38 10.43
N PRO A 384 21.69 -9.33 11.19
CA PRO A 384 21.52 -10.76 10.89
C PRO A 384 20.03 -11.13 10.78
N VAL A 385 19.71 -12.02 9.84
CA VAL A 385 18.35 -12.55 9.62
C VAL A 385 18.03 -13.57 10.71
N SER A 386 16.92 -13.38 11.43
CA SER A 386 16.43 -14.34 12.42
C SER A 386 15.50 -15.41 11.81
N ALA A 387 15.22 -16.47 12.57
CA ALA A 387 14.23 -17.48 12.22
C ALA A 387 12.78 -16.96 12.16
N SER A 388 12.49 -15.77 12.72
CA SER A 388 11.17 -15.13 12.65
C SER A 388 10.99 -14.25 11.41
N GLU A 389 12.06 -13.86 10.73
CA GLU A 389 11.99 -13.01 9.52
C GLU A 389 11.10 -13.57 8.40
N PRO A 390 11.04 -14.90 8.11
CA PRO A 390 10.10 -15.43 7.13
C PRO A 390 8.64 -15.08 7.42
N PHE A 391 8.24 -15.00 8.70
CA PHE A 391 6.88 -14.63 9.09
C PHE A 391 6.64 -13.13 8.94
N VAL A 392 7.63 -12.30 9.27
CA VAL A 392 7.56 -10.85 9.02
C VAL A 392 7.42 -10.56 7.52
N GLN A 393 8.21 -11.24 6.70
CA GLN A 393 8.15 -11.12 5.25
C GLN A 393 6.80 -11.64 4.69
N ALA A 394 6.26 -12.72 5.27
CA ALA A 394 4.93 -13.21 4.89
C ALA A 394 3.81 -12.20 5.22
N VAL A 395 3.89 -11.45 6.33
CA VAL A 395 2.95 -10.35 6.60
C VAL A 395 3.00 -9.30 5.49
N ASN A 396 4.20 -8.89 5.07
CA ASN A 396 4.37 -7.93 3.97
C ASN A 396 3.83 -8.48 2.65
N GLN A 397 4.03 -9.77 2.38
CA GLN A 397 3.48 -10.43 1.20
C GLN A 397 1.95 -10.40 1.18
N VAL A 398 1.30 -10.71 2.31
CA VAL A 398 -0.17 -10.63 2.45
C VAL A 398 -0.65 -9.21 2.18
N LEU A 399 0.00 -8.20 2.77
CA LEU A 399 -0.35 -6.79 2.58
C LEU A 399 -0.12 -6.29 1.14
N SER A 400 0.86 -6.84 0.43
CA SER A 400 1.21 -6.46 -0.94
C SER A 400 0.31 -7.05 -2.03
N THR A 401 -0.57 -8.00 -1.69
CA THR A 401 -1.43 -8.68 -2.65
C THR A 401 -2.61 -7.79 -3.04
N ASP A 402 -2.57 -7.23 -4.26
CA ASP A 402 -3.64 -6.37 -4.78
C ASP A 402 -4.95 -7.13 -5.01
N GLY A 403 -6.09 -6.46 -4.76
CA GLY A 403 -7.43 -7.03 -4.91
C GLY A 403 -7.96 -7.76 -3.66
N TRP A 404 -7.12 -7.99 -2.64
CA TRP A 404 -7.50 -8.78 -1.47
C TRP A 404 -7.71 -7.96 -0.18
N PHE A 405 -7.28 -6.71 -0.13
CA PHE A 405 -7.26 -5.95 1.13
C PHE A 405 -8.66 -5.69 1.72
N SER A 406 -9.65 -5.37 0.90
CA SER A 406 -11.04 -5.24 1.36
C SER A 406 -11.57 -6.56 1.91
N GLU A 407 -11.22 -7.69 1.29
CA GLU A 407 -11.57 -9.02 1.78
C GLU A 407 -10.86 -9.34 3.10
N LEU A 408 -9.60 -8.91 3.30
CA LEU A 408 -8.91 -9.07 4.59
C LEU A 408 -9.65 -8.36 5.72
N ILE A 409 -10.17 -7.15 5.48
CA ILE A 409 -10.97 -6.42 6.48
C ILE A 409 -12.27 -7.18 6.79
N ASP A 410 -12.95 -7.69 5.75
CA ASP A 410 -14.19 -8.46 5.92
C ASP A 410 -13.95 -9.81 6.62
N ASP A 411 -12.83 -10.46 6.33
CA ASP A 411 -12.39 -11.70 6.95
C ASP A 411 -12.07 -11.49 8.43
N ALA A 412 -11.39 -10.40 8.78
CA ALA A 412 -11.09 -10.05 10.17
C ALA A 412 -12.40 -9.89 10.98
N LYS A 413 -13.38 -9.17 10.42
CA LYS A 413 -14.72 -9.02 11.00
C LYS A 413 -15.42 -10.39 11.13
N ARG A 414 -15.39 -11.22 10.09
CA ARG A 414 -16.05 -12.55 10.07
C ARG A 414 -15.43 -13.52 11.08
N MET A 415 -14.11 -13.44 11.28
CA MET A 415 -13.35 -14.30 12.19
C MET A 415 -13.29 -13.75 13.63
N ASN A 416 -13.88 -12.58 13.88
CA ASN A 416 -13.78 -11.86 15.16
C ASN A 416 -12.32 -11.69 15.63
N MET A 417 -11.48 -11.25 14.70
CA MET A 417 -10.06 -10.94 14.91
C MET A 417 -9.80 -9.47 14.56
N THR A 418 -8.80 -8.88 15.19
CA THR A 418 -8.21 -7.64 14.69
C THR A 418 -7.50 -7.89 13.35
N LEU A 419 -7.29 -6.84 12.55
CA LEU A 419 -6.56 -6.98 11.30
C LEU A 419 -5.13 -7.51 11.54
N GLY A 420 -4.46 -7.03 12.59
CA GLY A 420 -3.13 -7.51 12.98
C GLY A 420 -3.09 -9.01 13.29
N GLU A 421 -4.06 -9.52 14.07
CA GLU A 421 -4.17 -10.96 14.36
C GLU A 421 -4.44 -11.78 13.10
N LEU A 422 -5.32 -11.30 12.22
CA LEU A 422 -5.59 -11.98 10.95
C LEU A 422 -4.33 -12.03 10.07
N LEU A 423 -3.57 -10.94 10.00
CA LEU A 423 -2.32 -10.89 9.24
C LEU A 423 -1.29 -11.89 9.77
N GLU A 424 -1.13 -12.01 11.09
CA GLU A 424 -0.26 -13.03 11.69
C GLU A 424 -0.75 -14.45 11.38
N TYR A 425 -2.07 -14.68 11.44
CA TYR A 425 -2.67 -15.96 11.07
C TYR A 425 -2.44 -16.33 9.59
N HIS A 426 -2.62 -15.37 8.66
CA HIS A 426 -2.35 -15.57 7.23
C HIS A 426 -0.86 -15.74 6.94
N ALA A 427 0.00 -15.00 7.63
CA ALA A 427 1.45 -15.16 7.51
C ALA A 427 1.90 -16.57 7.95
N ASP A 428 1.35 -17.08 9.06
CA ASP A 428 1.62 -18.45 9.52
C ASP A 428 1.27 -19.50 8.47
N TYR A 429 0.07 -19.36 7.89
CA TYR A 429 -0.40 -20.24 6.82
C TYR A 429 0.47 -20.14 5.57
N LEU A 430 0.86 -18.92 5.19
CA LEU A 430 1.66 -18.67 3.99
C LEU A 430 3.05 -19.29 4.11
N VAL A 431 3.73 -19.10 5.25
CA VAL A 431 5.02 -19.74 5.52
C VAL A 431 4.89 -21.26 5.50
N TYR A 432 3.84 -21.83 6.11
CA TYR A 432 3.60 -23.27 6.06
C TYR A 432 3.47 -23.82 4.63
N GLN A 433 2.85 -23.06 3.72
CA GLN A 433 2.68 -23.47 2.33
C GLN A 433 3.96 -23.32 1.50
N GLN A 434 4.71 -22.23 1.71
CA GLN A 434 5.88 -21.90 0.90
C GLN A 434 7.16 -22.61 1.38
N ASP A 435 7.39 -22.65 2.70
CA ASP A 435 8.59 -23.21 3.30
C ASP A 435 8.26 -23.95 4.61
N LYS A 436 7.95 -25.24 4.46
CA LYS A 436 7.66 -26.13 5.60
C LYS A 436 8.84 -26.29 6.55
N ASP A 437 10.07 -26.11 6.09
CA ASP A 437 11.26 -26.24 6.93
C ASP A 437 11.47 -24.99 7.77
N ALA A 438 11.29 -23.80 7.21
CA ALA A 438 11.22 -22.54 7.98
C ALA A 438 10.09 -22.61 9.02
N TYR A 439 8.91 -23.10 8.62
CA TYR A 439 7.80 -23.32 9.55
C TYR A 439 8.18 -24.24 10.72
N ARG A 440 8.92 -25.33 10.46
CA ARG A 440 9.40 -26.26 11.50
C ARG A 440 10.50 -25.66 12.35
N ARG A 441 11.41 -24.86 11.78
CA ARG A 441 12.45 -24.15 12.55
C ARG A 441 11.82 -23.22 13.58
N TYR A 442 10.72 -22.57 13.23
CA TYR A 442 10.05 -21.62 14.11
C TYR A 442 9.14 -22.31 15.14
N HIS A 443 8.22 -23.18 14.69
CA HIS A 443 7.22 -23.82 15.57
C HIS A 443 7.69 -25.10 16.25
N GLY A 444 8.77 -25.71 15.77
CA GLY A 444 9.28 -26.97 16.30
C GLY A 444 8.27 -28.12 16.23
N PRO A 445 8.12 -28.91 17.32
CA PRO A 445 7.16 -30.02 17.37
C PRO A 445 5.70 -29.59 17.09
N LEU A 446 5.31 -28.36 17.47
CA LEU A 446 3.95 -27.85 17.26
C LEU A 446 3.56 -27.86 15.77
N ALA A 447 4.53 -27.68 14.87
CA ALA A 447 4.31 -27.77 13.43
C ALA A 447 3.75 -29.14 13.00
N LEU A 448 4.17 -30.21 13.69
CA LEU A 448 3.75 -31.57 13.42
C LEU A 448 2.50 -31.96 14.19
N GLU A 449 2.25 -31.37 15.37
CA GLU A 449 0.99 -31.60 16.09
C GLU A 449 -0.23 -31.20 15.26
N LYS A 450 -0.14 -30.06 14.55
CA LYS A 450 -1.20 -29.61 13.63
C LYS A 450 -1.42 -30.61 12.49
N ALA A 451 -0.34 -31.15 11.93
CA ALA A 451 -0.41 -32.17 10.88
C ALA A 451 -0.99 -33.51 11.39
N ILE A 452 -0.60 -33.94 12.59
CA ILE A 452 -1.12 -35.14 13.24
C ILE A 452 -2.64 -35.03 13.42
N ARG A 453 -3.12 -33.90 13.93
CA ARG A 453 -4.55 -33.69 14.20
C ARG A 453 -5.37 -33.56 12.92
N ALA A 454 -4.79 -33.04 11.84
CA ALA A 454 -5.45 -32.90 10.55
C ALA A 454 -5.55 -34.24 9.77
N ASP A 455 -4.64 -35.19 10.02
CA ASP A 455 -4.68 -36.52 9.40
C ASP A 455 -5.54 -37.47 10.26
N GLU A 456 -6.76 -37.77 9.79
CA GLU A 456 -7.71 -38.63 10.50
C GLU A 456 -7.12 -40.01 10.87
N LYS A 457 -6.30 -40.60 9.98
CA LYS A 457 -5.73 -41.93 10.19
C LYS A 457 -4.63 -41.87 11.23
N TRP A 458 -3.74 -40.88 11.11
CA TRP A 458 -2.67 -40.70 12.08
C TRP A 458 -3.24 -40.35 13.46
N PHE A 459 -4.20 -39.42 13.53
CA PHE A 459 -4.82 -39.04 14.78
C PHE A 459 -5.54 -40.21 15.47
N ALA A 460 -6.22 -41.08 14.70
CA ALA A 460 -6.83 -42.29 15.25
C ALA A 460 -5.79 -43.23 15.89
N LEU A 461 -4.64 -43.45 15.22
CA LEU A 461 -3.54 -44.25 15.79
C LEU A 461 -2.95 -43.61 17.05
N VAL A 462 -2.85 -42.28 17.10
CA VAL A 462 -2.37 -41.56 18.28
C VAL A 462 -3.33 -41.72 19.47
N LYS A 463 -4.64 -41.66 19.24
CA LYS A 463 -5.65 -41.94 20.29
C LYS A 463 -5.51 -43.35 20.85
N GLU A 464 -5.35 -44.36 20.00
CA GLU A 464 -5.15 -45.74 20.46
C GLU A 464 -3.86 -45.90 21.29
N LYS A 465 -2.77 -45.24 20.87
CA LYS A 465 -1.52 -45.20 21.65
C LYS A 465 -1.72 -44.53 23.01
N ALA A 466 -2.50 -43.44 23.07
CA ALA A 466 -2.79 -42.71 24.30
C ALA A 466 -3.51 -43.61 25.31
N GLU A 467 -4.56 -44.31 24.86
CA GLU A 467 -5.32 -45.28 25.66
C GLU A 467 -4.42 -46.40 26.18
N LYS A 468 -3.61 -47.01 25.30
CA LYS A 468 -2.69 -48.10 25.68
C LYS A 468 -1.64 -47.68 26.71
N LYS A 469 -1.21 -46.42 26.69
CA LYS A 469 -0.19 -45.87 27.60
C LYS A 469 -0.78 -45.24 28.87
N GLY A 470 -2.10 -45.06 28.94
CA GLY A 470 -2.75 -44.38 30.06
C GLY A 470 -2.41 -42.89 30.16
N ILE A 471 -2.16 -42.23 29.02
CA ILE A 471 -1.85 -40.79 28.94
C ILE A 471 -2.94 -40.04 28.19
N SER A 472 -2.96 -38.70 28.29
CA SER A 472 -3.89 -37.89 27.51
C SER A 472 -3.59 -37.95 26.00
N VAL A 473 -4.61 -37.67 25.18
CA VAL A 473 -4.44 -37.58 23.73
C VAL A 473 -3.44 -36.47 23.37
N ASP A 474 -3.45 -35.35 24.08
CA ASP A 474 -2.54 -34.23 23.81
C ASP A 474 -1.09 -34.57 24.13
N GLU A 475 -0.83 -35.28 25.24
CA GLU A 475 0.50 -35.82 25.55
C GLU A 475 0.96 -36.82 24.48
N ALA A 476 0.07 -37.69 24.00
CA ALA A 476 0.39 -38.65 22.96
C ALA A 476 0.70 -37.96 21.61
N VAL A 477 -0.05 -36.92 21.25
CA VAL A 477 0.22 -36.08 20.06
C VAL A 477 1.58 -35.41 20.18
N THR A 478 1.87 -34.79 21.33
CA THR A 478 3.16 -34.12 21.60
C THR A 478 4.33 -35.11 21.49
N ALA A 479 4.17 -36.32 22.04
CA ALA A 479 5.20 -37.35 22.00
C ALA A 479 5.45 -37.87 20.57
N ASP A 480 4.39 -38.13 19.81
CA ASP A 480 4.50 -38.56 18.40
C ASP A 480 5.09 -37.43 17.52
N ALA A 481 4.69 -36.17 17.75
CA ALA A 481 5.24 -35.00 17.07
C ALA A 481 6.75 -34.87 17.29
N ASN A 482 7.21 -34.94 18.54
CA ASN A 482 8.63 -34.91 18.88
C ASN A 482 9.40 -36.09 18.26
N TYR A 483 8.82 -37.29 18.31
CA TYR A 483 9.43 -38.47 17.69
C TYR A 483 9.60 -38.28 16.19
N VAL A 484 8.55 -37.83 15.49
CA VAL A 484 8.63 -37.58 14.04
C VAL A 484 9.59 -36.44 13.73
N PHE A 485 9.60 -35.37 14.53
CA PHE A 485 10.49 -34.25 14.30
C PHE A 485 11.96 -34.68 14.33
N LYS A 486 12.33 -35.41 15.40
CA LYS A 486 13.69 -35.91 15.60
C LYS A 486 14.14 -36.91 14.53
N ASN A 487 13.26 -37.83 14.11
CA ASN A 487 13.66 -38.90 13.19
C ASN A 487 13.57 -38.49 11.71
N ASN A 488 12.60 -37.68 11.34
CA ASN A 488 12.38 -37.32 9.93
C ASN A 488 13.07 -36.00 9.55
N TYR A 489 13.37 -35.13 10.52
CA TYR A 489 14.01 -33.84 10.30
C TYR A 489 15.14 -33.59 11.32
N PRO A 490 16.15 -34.48 11.41
CA PRO A 490 17.15 -34.46 12.47
C PRO A 490 17.94 -33.15 12.56
N ASP A 491 18.34 -32.56 11.43
CA ASP A 491 19.11 -31.31 11.40
C ASP A 491 18.29 -30.11 11.91
N ILE A 492 17.02 -30.03 11.50
CA ILE A 492 16.08 -28.98 11.94
C ILE A 492 15.73 -29.18 13.41
N PHE A 493 15.58 -30.43 13.85
CA PHE A 493 15.34 -30.75 15.25
C PHE A 493 16.53 -30.35 16.13
N GLU A 494 17.76 -30.63 15.71
CA GLU A 494 18.97 -30.23 16.43
C GLU A 494 19.06 -28.70 16.55
N GLU A 495 18.85 -27.99 15.43
CA GLU A 495 18.80 -26.52 15.39
C GLU A 495 17.75 -25.97 16.37
N TRP A 496 16.50 -26.42 16.24
CA TRP A 496 15.39 -25.99 17.08
C TRP A 496 15.62 -26.30 18.56
N GLN A 497 16.12 -27.50 18.88
CA GLN A 497 16.40 -27.92 20.24
C GLN A 497 17.50 -27.07 20.87
N TYR A 498 18.59 -26.83 20.12
CA TYR A 498 19.69 -25.99 20.59
C TYR A 498 19.21 -24.57 20.86
N LYS A 499 18.53 -23.93 19.90
CA LYS A 499 18.01 -22.57 20.05
C LYS A 499 17.04 -22.49 21.22
N THR A 500 16.13 -23.46 21.38
CA THR A 500 15.20 -23.51 22.51
C THR A 500 15.93 -23.58 23.85
N ASN A 501 16.96 -24.42 23.98
CA ASN A 501 17.74 -24.50 25.21
C ASN A 501 18.50 -23.20 25.50
N VAL A 502 19.11 -22.59 24.48
CA VAL A 502 19.84 -21.31 24.61
C VAL A 502 18.90 -20.18 25.04
N ARG A 503 17.71 -20.07 24.43
CA ARG A 503 16.71 -19.07 24.84
C ARG A 503 16.29 -19.24 26.30
N GLN A 504 16.09 -20.48 26.75
CA GLN A 504 15.80 -20.76 28.16
C GLN A 504 16.98 -20.43 29.08
N GLN A 505 18.22 -20.66 28.65
CA GLN A 505 19.40 -20.26 29.43
C GLN A 505 19.51 -18.74 29.55
N MET A 506 19.29 -18.00 28.46
CA MET A 506 19.25 -16.53 28.48
C MET A 506 18.21 -15.99 29.46
N LEU A 507 17.03 -16.61 29.53
CA LEU A 507 15.96 -16.19 30.44
C LEU A 507 16.22 -16.57 31.90
N ASN A 508 16.92 -17.68 32.16
CA ASN A 508 17.16 -18.19 33.51
C ASN A 508 18.48 -17.70 34.13
N ASP A 509 19.42 -17.20 33.34
CA ASP A 509 20.66 -16.57 33.81
C ASP A 509 20.44 -15.06 33.99
N PRO A 510 20.45 -14.52 35.23
CA PRO A 510 20.18 -13.10 35.46
C PRO A 510 21.20 -12.16 34.81
N GLN A 511 22.46 -12.58 34.69
CA GLN A 511 23.51 -11.77 34.07
C GLN A 511 23.28 -11.72 32.56
N TRP A 512 23.04 -12.88 31.94
CA TRP A 512 22.75 -12.94 30.51
C TRP A 512 21.47 -12.18 30.15
N LEU A 513 20.41 -12.34 30.95
CA LEU A 513 19.16 -11.60 30.77
C LEU A 513 19.36 -10.08 30.85
N SER A 514 20.20 -9.61 31.77
CA SER A 514 20.56 -8.19 31.88
C SER A 514 21.30 -7.72 30.63
N ASP A 515 22.30 -8.47 30.17
CA ASP A 515 23.12 -8.12 29.01
C ASP A 515 22.31 -8.10 27.71
N ILE A 516 21.43 -9.10 27.52
CA ILE A 516 20.58 -9.16 26.33
C ILE A 516 19.47 -8.12 26.36
N THR A 517 18.97 -7.74 27.54
CA THR A 517 18.05 -6.60 27.69
C THR A 517 18.72 -5.28 27.31
N ALA A 518 19.98 -5.08 27.70
CA ALA A 518 20.76 -3.92 27.29
C ALA A 518 20.99 -3.89 25.77
N LYS A 519 21.33 -5.04 25.18
CA LYS A 519 21.51 -5.21 23.73
C LYS A 519 20.23 -4.95 22.94
N ALA A 520 19.09 -5.44 23.43
CA ALA A 520 17.78 -5.20 22.84
C ALA A 520 17.47 -3.69 22.77
N ARG A 521 17.68 -2.97 23.89
CA ARG A 521 17.52 -1.50 23.94
C ARG A 521 18.44 -0.78 22.97
N GLU A 522 19.71 -1.19 22.89
CA GLU A 522 20.68 -0.58 22.00
C GLU A 522 20.31 -0.71 20.50
N ARG A 523 19.64 -1.81 20.16
CA ARG A 523 19.22 -2.15 18.79
C ARG A 523 17.77 -1.82 18.50
N TYR A 524 17.05 -1.21 19.43
CA TYR A 524 15.61 -0.96 19.32
C TYR A 524 14.81 -2.23 19.04
N LEU A 525 15.19 -3.35 19.64
CA LEU A 525 14.48 -4.63 19.52
C LEU A 525 13.66 -4.91 20.78
N THR A 526 12.59 -5.70 20.65
CA THR A 526 11.99 -6.29 21.85
C THR A 526 12.98 -7.28 22.47
N LEU A 527 12.79 -7.57 23.75
CA LEU A 527 13.58 -8.61 24.41
C LEU A 527 13.44 -9.95 23.69
N GLU A 528 12.23 -10.29 23.25
CA GLU A 528 11.94 -11.53 22.49
C GLU A 528 12.68 -11.57 21.15
N GLU A 529 12.61 -10.51 20.35
CA GLU A 529 13.33 -10.42 19.07
C GLU A 529 14.85 -10.54 19.25
N MET A 530 15.39 -9.90 20.29
CA MET A 530 16.83 -9.96 20.59
C MET A 530 17.26 -11.35 21.09
N ILE A 531 16.43 -12.04 21.87
CA ILE A 531 16.64 -13.43 22.30
C ILE A 531 16.69 -14.36 21.09
N GLU A 532 15.74 -14.23 20.15
CA GLU A 532 15.74 -15.03 18.92
C GLU A 532 17.00 -14.77 18.08
N LEU A 533 17.34 -13.49 17.86
CA LEU A 533 18.54 -13.11 17.10
C LEU A 533 19.84 -13.64 17.72
N ASP A 534 20.00 -13.61 19.05
CA ASP A 534 21.20 -14.15 19.69
C ASP A 534 21.24 -15.68 19.70
N ALA A 535 20.08 -16.34 19.80
CA ALA A 535 20.00 -17.79 19.64
C ALA A 535 20.40 -18.21 18.22
N ASP A 536 19.96 -17.46 17.21
CA ASP A 536 20.34 -17.66 15.80
C ASP A 536 21.84 -17.41 15.58
N TYR A 537 22.38 -16.34 16.16
CA TYR A 537 23.81 -16.04 16.10
C TYR A 537 24.66 -17.15 16.71
N LEU A 538 24.32 -17.62 17.92
CA LEU A 538 25.06 -18.71 18.58
C LEU A 538 24.98 -20.02 17.81
N TRP A 539 23.83 -20.33 17.21
CA TRP A 539 23.70 -21.48 16.32
C TRP A 539 24.62 -21.35 15.09
N SER A 540 24.70 -20.15 14.49
CA SER A 540 25.56 -19.91 13.32
C SER A 540 27.04 -20.14 13.64
N ILE A 541 27.50 -19.72 14.84
CA ILE A 541 28.86 -19.99 15.32
C ILE A 541 29.08 -21.49 15.46
N ARG A 542 28.20 -22.18 16.20
CA ARG A 542 28.31 -23.63 16.42
C ARG A 542 28.36 -24.40 15.10
N LYS A 543 27.56 -24.00 14.11
CA LYS A 543 27.55 -24.63 12.78
C LYS A 543 28.83 -24.37 11.99
N SER A 544 29.54 -23.27 12.25
CA SER A 544 30.82 -22.96 11.61
C SER A 544 32.02 -23.67 12.24
N GLU A 545 31.89 -24.13 13.49
CA GLU A 545 32.93 -24.85 14.24
C GLU A 545 32.90 -26.38 14.00
N ASN A 546 31.77 -26.90 13.49
CA ASN A 546 31.58 -28.29 13.08
C ASN A 546 31.74 -28.44 11.57
#